data_AF-A0A6H1ZU47-F1
#
_entry.id   AF-A0A6H1ZU47-F1
#
_cell.length_a   1.000
_cell.length_b   1.000
_cell.length_c   1.000
_cell.angle_alpha   90.00
_cell.angle_beta   90.00
_cell.angle_gamma   90.00
#
_symmetry.space_group_name_H-M   'P 1'
#
loop_
_entity.id
_entity.type
_entity.pdbx_description
1 polymer ?
#
loop_
_entity_poly.entity_id
_entity_poly.type
_entity_poly.pdbx_seq_one_letter_code
_entity_poly.pdbx_strand_id
1 'polypeptide(L)'
;MAEIKYKTEVESILNRLRSAGVQNVEQEVADVSTRYGLLVDEWRVPASEATRTVVQAMLKKHGIETKYWQTGGTASMVTVDQVKADNEWLSLRAKVVQIWENRSDKVARTGLIGDSTGVIKFTIFQKNEDIIPSNFTEGESYLFENVVSSVWNGQFNVKGNKNSTITPIAEDVEVSRKTDTITGVITTIGTGSGLIKRCPECNRALVKGSCGEHGKVEGKFDLRIKAVFSIFGGNELIDLIIGTEATEALTGMSVTQAKDMAMESLDTAVIEDKFTKELIGRYYEVVGAMLQKDSMLVESIKPASVCTAKTLANAMEEIKSEGGN
;
A
#
# COMPACT_ATOMS: atom_id res chain seq x y z
N MET A 1 20.21 -2.74 43.23
CA MET A 1 18.77 -2.84 42.91
C MET A 1 18.47 -4.30 42.66
N ALA A 2 17.45 -4.87 43.29
CA ALA A 2 17.14 -6.29 43.17
C ALA A 2 16.82 -6.65 41.71
N GLU A 3 17.29 -7.81 41.26
CA GLU A 3 17.02 -8.33 39.93
C GLU A 3 15.53 -8.70 39.82
N ILE A 4 14.79 -7.98 38.98
CA ILE A 4 13.35 -8.20 38.81
C ILE A 4 13.16 -9.45 37.95
N LYS A 5 12.65 -10.52 38.56
CA LYS A 5 12.22 -11.73 37.86
C LYS A 5 11.08 -11.38 36.90
N TYR A 6 11.13 -11.88 35.65
CA TYR A 6 10.16 -11.57 34.57
C TYR A 6 10.15 -10.09 34.12
N LYS A 7 11.34 -9.49 34.00
CA LYS A 7 11.52 -8.08 33.63
C LYS A 7 10.76 -7.68 32.36
N THR A 8 10.79 -8.49 31.31
CA THR A 8 10.14 -8.21 30.02
C THR A 8 8.62 -8.13 30.15
N GLU A 9 8.02 -9.05 30.89
CA GLU A 9 6.57 -9.12 31.10
C GLU A 9 6.08 -8.01 32.04
N VAL A 10 6.87 -7.70 33.08
CA VAL A 10 6.59 -6.57 33.98
C VAL A 10 6.64 -5.24 33.22
N GLU A 11 7.66 -5.02 32.40
CA GLU A 11 7.74 -3.83 31.53
C GLU A 11 6.56 -3.77 30.55
N SER A 12 6.15 -4.90 29.98
CA SER A 12 4.96 -4.99 29.12
C SER A 12 3.67 -4.58 29.84
N ILE A 13 3.48 -5.03 31.09
CA ILE A 13 2.32 -4.67 31.92
C ILE A 13 2.33 -3.17 32.25
N LEU A 14 3.48 -2.63 32.64
CA LEU A 14 3.61 -1.21 33.00
C LEU A 14 3.35 -0.29 31.80
N ASN A 15 3.83 -0.66 30.61
CA ASN A 15 3.52 0.07 29.39
C ASN A 15 2.01 0.08 29.10
N ARG A 16 1.31 -1.04 29.32
CA ARG A 16 -0.16 -1.10 29.18
C ARG A 16 -0.88 -0.20 30.19
N LEU A 17 -0.39 -0.11 31.43
CA LEU A 17 -0.94 0.81 32.43
C LEU A 17 -0.70 2.28 32.07
N ARG A 18 0.49 2.60 31.55
CA ARG A 18 0.81 3.96 31.07
C ARG A 18 -0.11 4.37 29.93
N SER A 19 -0.36 3.47 28.97
CA SER A 19 -1.34 3.70 27.89
C SER A 19 -2.77 3.84 28.41
N ALA A 20 -3.09 3.34 29.60
CA ALA A 20 -4.38 3.51 30.25
C ALA A 20 -4.56 4.82 31.01
N GLY A 21 -3.57 5.72 30.96
CA GLY A 21 -3.61 6.99 31.67
C GLY A 21 -3.25 6.87 33.16
N VAL A 22 -2.70 5.73 33.59
CA VAL A 22 -2.15 5.59 34.94
C VAL A 22 -0.88 6.42 35.04
N GLN A 23 -0.84 7.39 35.96
CA GLN A 23 0.35 8.17 36.27
C GLN A 23 1.25 7.44 37.28
N ASN A 24 2.55 7.71 37.24
CA ASN A 24 3.56 7.16 38.17
C ASN A 24 3.64 5.62 38.19
N VAL A 25 3.55 4.98 37.02
CA VAL A 25 3.64 3.51 36.87
C VAL A 25 4.93 2.91 37.44
N GLU A 26 5.99 3.70 37.57
CA GLU A 26 7.27 3.30 38.16
C GLU A 26 7.13 2.89 39.64
N GLN A 27 6.13 3.41 40.36
CA GLN A 27 5.83 3.03 41.74
C GLN A 27 5.13 1.65 41.83
N GLU A 28 4.56 1.18 40.72
CA GLU A 28 3.79 -0.07 40.66
C GLU A 28 4.63 -1.28 40.26
N VAL A 29 5.91 -1.07 39.90
CA VAL A 29 6.85 -2.12 39.47
C VAL A 29 6.91 -3.28 40.47
N ALA A 30 6.98 -2.97 41.77
CA ALA A 30 7.07 -3.98 42.82
C ALA A 30 5.75 -4.79 42.98
N ASP A 31 4.60 -4.11 42.92
CA ASP A 31 3.27 -4.74 43.04
C ASP A 31 3.00 -5.64 41.83
N VAL A 32 3.28 -5.13 40.62
CA VAL A 32 3.15 -5.87 39.35
C VAL A 32 4.05 -7.11 39.33
N SER A 33 5.34 -6.96 39.67
CA SER A 33 6.29 -8.08 39.69
C SER A 33 5.89 -9.17 40.68
N THR A 34 5.45 -8.78 41.89
CA THR A 34 5.02 -9.72 42.92
C THR A 34 3.77 -10.50 42.50
N ARG A 35 2.75 -9.81 41.98
CA ARG A 35 1.51 -10.45 41.52
C ARG A 35 1.74 -11.35 40.32
N TYR A 36 2.58 -10.90 39.38
CA TYR A 36 2.91 -11.68 38.19
C TYR A 36 3.68 -12.95 38.57
N GLY A 37 4.70 -12.82 39.43
CA GLY A 37 5.47 -13.95 39.96
C GLY A 37 4.59 -14.97 40.68
N LEU A 38 3.66 -14.51 41.53
CA LEU A 38 2.72 -15.41 42.23
C LEU A 38 1.89 -16.24 41.23
N LEU A 39 1.35 -15.61 40.18
CA LEU A 39 0.52 -16.32 39.20
C LEU A 39 1.31 -17.34 38.37
N VAL A 40 2.54 -17.02 37.98
CA VAL A 40 3.36 -17.89 37.14
C VAL A 40 4.07 -18.98 37.94
N ASP A 41 4.66 -18.63 39.08
CA ASP A 41 5.49 -19.52 39.88
C ASP A 41 4.65 -20.47 40.75
N GLU A 42 3.68 -19.91 41.48
CA GLU A 42 2.86 -20.67 42.44
C GLU A 42 1.62 -21.28 41.77
N TRP A 43 0.93 -20.50 40.94
CA TRP A 43 -0.37 -20.91 40.36
C TRP A 43 -0.22 -21.52 38.95
N ARG A 44 1.00 -21.54 38.42
CA ARG A 44 1.34 -22.10 37.08
C ARG A 44 0.45 -21.57 35.97
N VAL A 45 -0.03 -20.34 36.11
CA VAL A 45 -0.87 -19.67 35.12
C VAL A 45 -0.01 -19.33 33.90
N PRO A 46 -0.48 -19.61 32.66
CA PRO A 46 0.24 -19.22 31.45
C PRO A 46 0.58 -17.73 31.44
N ALA A 47 1.76 -17.36 30.92
CA ALA A 47 2.28 -15.99 30.94
C ALA A 47 1.31 -14.95 30.35
N SER A 48 0.56 -15.31 29.31
CA SER A 48 -0.46 -14.46 28.68
C SER A 48 -1.66 -14.20 29.61
N GLU A 49 -2.09 -15.22 30.34
CA GLU A 49 -3.19 -15.16 31.30
C GLU A 49 -2.77 -14.41 32.58
N ALA A 50 -1.55 -14.65 33.06
CA ALA A 50 -0.99 -13.94 34.20
C ALA A 50 -0.90 -12.43 33.91
N THR A 51 -0.40 -12.06 32.72
CA THR A 51 -0.35 -10.66 32.25
C THR A 51 -1.74 -10.02 32.27
N ARG A 52 -2.75 -10.73 31.76
CA ARG A 52 -4.12 -10.26 31.69
C ARG A 52 -4.72 -10.00 33.07
N THR A 53 -4.57 -10.95 33.98
CA THR A 53 -5.09 -10.86 35.35
C THR A 53 -4.44 -9.71 36.12
N VAL A 54 -3.11 -9.54 35.99
CA VAL A 54 -2.41 -8.44 36.66
C VAL A 54 -2.85 -7.09 36.12
N VAL A 55 -2.93 -6.91 34.79
CA VAL A 55 -3.40 -5.64 34.19
C VAL A 55 -4.80 -5.28 34.68
N GLN A 56 -5.75 -6.23 34.68
CA GLN A 56 -7.12 -5.97 35.15
C GLN A 56 -7.15 -5.56 36.62
N ALA A 57 -6.38 -6.25 37.46
CA ALA A 57 -6.30 -5.93 38.89
C ALA A 57 -5.73 -4.51 39.12
N MET A 58 -4.73 -4.11 38.33
CA MET A 58 -4.09 -2.81 38.43
C MET A 58 -4.97 -1.67 37.90
N LEU A 59 -5.73 -1.89 36.84
CA LEU A 59 -6.70 -0.90 36.33
C LEU A 59 -7.84 -0.66 37.33
N LYS A 60 -8.35 -1.74 37.95
CA LYS A 60 -9.35 -1.64 39.02
C LYS A 60 -8.82 -0.86 40.22
N LYS A 61 -7.56 -1.08 40.61
CA LYS A 61 -6.88 -0.33 41.69
C LYS A 61 -6.85 1.18 41.42
N HIS A 62 -6.73 1.59 40.15
CA HIS A 62 -6.68 2.99 39.73
C HIS A 62 -8.04 3.58 39.33
N GLY A 63 -9.15 2.87 39.58
CA GLY A 63 -10.50 3.36 39.28
C GLY A 63 -10.82 3.48 37.79
N ILE A 64 -10.07 2.78 36.92
CA ILE A 64 -10.30 2.78 35.48
C ILE A 64 -11.30 1.67 35.14
N GLU A 65 -12.47 2.02 34.60
CA GLU A 65 -13.49 1.04 34.24
C GLU A 65 -12.98 0.09 33.13
N THR A 66 -12.98 -1.21 33.46
CA THR A 66 -12.45 -2.33 32.65
C THR A 66 -13.20 -2.60 31.33
N LYS A 67 -14.23 -1.82 30.98
CA LYS A 67 -14.99 -2.02 29.74
C LYS A 67 -14.18 -1.71 28.47
N TYR A 68 -13.12 -0.91 28.58
CA TYR A 68 -12.29 -0.49 27.45
C TYR A 68 -10.94 -1.22 27.33
N TRP A 69 -10.60 -2.10 28.27
CA TRP A 69 -9.24 -2.64 28.43
C TRP A 69 -9.13 -4.16 28.27
N GLN A 70 -10.16 -4.81 27.76
CA GLN A 70 -10.07 -6.20 27.35
C GLN A 70 -9.38 -6.27 25.99
N THR A 71 -8.10 -6.68 26.01
CA THR A 71 -7.19 -6.97 24.88
C THR A 71 -6.67 -5.78 24.06
N GLY A 72 -5.38 -5.46 24.28
CA GLY A 72 -4.61 -4.49 23.50
C GLY A 72 -4.71 -3.09 24.08
N GLY A 73 -3.58 -2.38 24.22
CA GLY A 73 -3.64 -0.93 24.44
C GLY A 73 -4.45 -0.26 23.33
N THR A 74 -4.83 1.00 23.54
CA THR A 74 -5.40 1.84 22.48
C THR A 74 -4.65 1.59 21.17
N ALA A 75 -5.35 1.01 20.19
CA ALA A 75 -4.77 0.65 18.91
C ALA A 75 -4.19 1.93 18.30
N SER A 76 -2.87 1.95 18.11
CA SER A 76 -2.19 3.17 17.66
C SER A 76 -2.72 3.57 16.29
N MET A 77 -2.92 4.87 16.11
CA MET A 77 -3.27 5.40 14.80
C MET A 77 -2.05 5.30 13.91
N VAL A 78 -2.17 4.57 12.81
CA VAL A 78 -1.08 4.32 11.85
C VAL A 78 -1.57 4.66 10.44
N THR A 79 -0.62 4.79 9.51
CA THR A 79 -0.90 4.87 8.07
C THR A 79 -0.87 3.47 7.45
N VAL A 80 -1.44 3.32 6.25
CA VAL A 80 -1.50 2.03 5.55
C VAL A 80 -0.10 1.44 5.32
N ASP A 81 0.89 2.24 4.96
CA ASP A 81 2.27 1.78 4.73
C ASP A 81 2.99 1.29 5.99
N GLN A 82 2.53 1.69 7.19
CA GLN A 82 3.09 1.27 8.47
C GLN A 82 2.61 -0.12 8.91
N VAL A 83 1.59 -0.68 8.25
CA VAL A 83 1.08 -2.03 8.53
C VAL A 83 2.07 -3.08 8.00
N LYS A 84 3.08 -3.40 8.82
CA LYS A 84 4.20 -4.30 8.46
C LYS A 84 4.37 -5.51 9.37
N ALA A 85 3.47 -5.69 10.33
CA ALA A 85 3.49 -6.79 11.28
C ALA A 85 2.15 -7.52 11.29
N ASP A 86 2.18 -8.82 11.57
CA ASP A 86 1.01 -9.68 11.68
C ASP A 86 0.43 -9.63 13.10
N ASN A 87 -0.89 -9.72 13.22
CA ASN A 87 -1.61 -9.82 14.49
C ASN A 87 -1.44 -8.61 15.45
N GLU A 88 -1.31 -7.41 14.89
CA GLU A 88 -1.27 -6.15 15.64
C GLU A 88 -2.60 -5.43 15.61
N TRP A 89 -2.95 -4.79 16.72
CA TRP A 89 -4.14 -3.95 16.84
C TRP A 89 -3.78 -2.53 16.44
N LEU A 90 -4.46 -2.02 15.42
CA LEU A 90 -4.18 -0.72 14.82
C LEU A 90 -5.46 0.02 14.45
N SER A 91 -5.36 1.34 14.35
CA SER A 91 -6.44 2.21 13.90
C SER A 91 -6.01 2.96 12.64
N LEU A 92 -6.88 3.06 11.64
CA LEU A 92 -6.60 3.66 10.33
C LEU A 92 -7.67 4.69 9.98
N ARG A 93 -7.26 5.82 9.41
CA ARG A 93 -8.16 6.69 8.65
C ARG A 93 -7.98 6.37 7.18
N ALA A 94 -9.02 5.88 6.53
CA ALA A 94 -8.91 5.43 5.15
C ALA A 94 -10.22 5.62 4.39
N LYS A 95 -10.09 5.91 3.10
CA LYS A 95 -11.20 5.91 2.14
C LYS A 95 -11.43 4.49 1.63
N VAL A 96 -12.70 4.11 1.48
CA VAL A 96 -13.08 2.83 0.87
C VAL A 96 -12.92 2.96 -0.64
N VAL A 97 -11.87 2.38 -1.19
CA VAL A 97 -11.56 2.46 -2.63
C VAL A 97 -12.47 1.56 -3.43
N GLN A 98 -12.71 0.35 -2.92
CA GLN A 98 -13.51 -0.65 -3.62
C GLN A 98 -14.07 -1.65 -2.61
N ILE A 99 -15.31 -2.09 -2.84
CA ILE A 99 -15.98 -3.17 -2.13
C ILE A 99 -16.19 -4.30 -3.15
N TRP A 100 -15.80 -5.51 -2.77
CA TRP A 100 -16.02 -6.70 -3.59
C TRP A 100 -17.24 -7.46 -3.09
N GLU A 101 -18.09 -7.88 -4.04
CA GLU A 101 -19.13 -8.87 -3.76
C GLU A 101 -18.50 -10.23 -3.53
N ASN A 102 -18.71 -10.80 -2.35
CA ASN A 102 -18.19 -12.12 -2.01
C ASN A 102 -19.26 -13.20 -2.27
N ARG A 103 -18.81 -14.38 -2.72
CA ARG A 103 -19.64 -15.56 -2.97
C ARG A 103 -19.81 -16.45 -1.73
N SER A 104 -19.33 -16.02 -0.56
CA SER A 104 -19.38 -16.80 0.68
C SER A 104 -20.13 -16.07 1.77
N ASP A 105 -21.12 -16.75 2.34
CA ASP A 105 -21.98 -16.28 3.45
C ASP A 105 -21.22 -16.02 4.77
N LYS A 106 -19.91 -16.31 4.81
CA LYS A 106 -19.06 -16.10 6.01
C LYS A 106 -18.46 -14.69 6.07
N VAL A 107 -18.49 -13.93 4.99
CA VAL A 107 -17.86 -12.61 4.88
C VAL A 107 -18.93 -11.57 4.60
N ALA A 108 -19.12 -10.63 5.52
CA ALA A 108 -20.05 -9.52 5.34
C ALA A 108 -19.54 -8.55 4.25
N ARG A 109 -18.28 -8.11 4.38
CA ARG A 109 -17.66 -7.15 3.46
C ARG A 109 -16.18 -7.45 3.30
N THR A 110 -15.68 -7.27 2.08
CA THR A 110 -14.25 -7.29 1.78
C THR A 110 -13.98 -6.32 0.64
N GLY A 111 -12.78 -5.77 0.58
CA GLY A 111 -12.46 -4.78 -0.43
C GLY A 111 -11.10 -4.16 -0.18
N LEU A 112 -10.89 -2.98 -0.76
CA LEU A 112 -9.71 -2.17 -0.63
C LEU A 112 -10.05 -0.86 0.08
N ILE A 113 -9.24 -0.52 1.06
CA ILE A 113 -9.22 0.80 1.70
C ILE A 113 -7.86 1.44 1.43
N GLY A 114 -7.77 2.76 1.43
CA GLY A 114 -6.51 3.45 1.22
C GLY A 114 -6.44 4.80 1.90
N ASP A 115 -5.21 5.26 2.06
CA ASP A 115 -4.87 6.60 2.50
C ASP A 115 -3.78 7.19 1.57
N SER A 116 -3.19 8.31 1.96
CA SER A 116 -2.15 8.99 1.19
C SER A 116 -0.81 8.24 1.14
N THR A 117 -0.71 7.08 1.79
CA THR A 117 0.49 6.23 1.84
C THR A 117 0.33 4.93 1.06
N GLY A 118 -0.89 4.50 0.77
CA GLY A 118 -1.14 3.31 -0.04
C GLY A 118 -2.54 2.74 0.10
N VAL A 119 -2.70 1.53 -0.42
CA VAL A 119 -3.94 0.75 -0.36
C VAL A 119 -3.71 -0.60 0.32
N ILE A 120 -4.66 -1.04 1.12
CA ILE A 120 -4.63 -2.32 1.84
C ILE A 120 -5.98 -3.02 1.74
N LYS A 121 -5.95 -4.36 1.66
CA LYS A 121 -7.16 -5.17 1.67
C LYS A 121 -7.78 -5.17 3.07
N PHE A 122 -9.09 -5.01 3.16
CA PHE A 122 -9.83 -5.22 4.40
C PHE A 122 -10.80 -6.41 4.29
N THR A 123 -11.12 -7.02 5.42
CA THR A 123 -12.12 -8.10 5.53
C THR A 123 -12.90 -8.00 6.83
N ILE A 124 -14.23 -8.01 6.74
CA ILE A 124 -15.16 -8.05 7.87
C ILE A 124 -16.03 -9.30 7.71
N PHE A 125 -15.98 -10.17 8.71
CA PHE A 125 -16.73 -11.42 8.70
C PHE A 125 -18.18 -11.21 9.10
N GLN A 126 -19.08 -12.09 8.64
CA GLN A 126 -20.53 -12.02 8.91
C GLN A 126 -20.85 -11.91 10.41
N LYS A 127 -20.09 -12.63 11.24
CA LYS A 127 -20.22 -12.59 12.71
C LYS A 127 -19.93 -11.23 13.37
N ASN A 128 -19.35 -10.29 12.63
CA ASN A 128 -19.04 -8.94 13.08
C ASN A 128 -19.70 -7.89 12.17
N GLU A 129 -20.82 -8.22 11.50
CA GLU A 129 -21.46 -7.29 10.57
C GLU A 129 -21.95 -6.01 11.24
N ASP A 130 -22.28 -6.08 12.54
CA ASP A 130 -22.79 -4.96 13.34
C ASP A 130 -21.83 -3.77 13.43
N ILE A 131 -20.53 -3.96 13.14
CA ILE A 131 -19.53 -2.88 13.15
C ILE A 131 -19.60 -2.03 11.87
N ILE A 132 -20.29 -2.50 10.83
CA ILE A 132 -20.38 -1.83 9.54
C ILE A 132 -21.51 -0.78 9.63
N PRO A 133 -21.22 0.51 9.43
CA PRO A 133 -22.26 1.52 9.45
C PRO A 133 -23.18 1.36 8.22
N SER A 134 -24.45 1.76 8.36
CA SER A 134 -25.45 1.63 7.28
C SER A 134 -25.10 2.43 6.02
N ASN A 135 -24.33 3.51 6.18
CA ASN A 135 -23.81 4.34 5.11
C ASN A 135 -22.40 3.92 4.66
N PHE A 136 -22.02 2.65 4.79
CA PHE A 136 -20.73 2.14 4.32
C PHE A 136 -20.71 1.97 2.79
N THR A 137 -20.08 2.92 2.08
CA THR A 137 -20.08 3.01 0.61
C THR A 137 -18.68 3.24 0.05
N GLU A 138 -18.47 2.86 -1.21
CA GLU A 138 -17.25 3.19 -1.97
C GLU A 138 -17.11 4.71 -2.15
N GLY A 139 -15.87 5.20 -2.13
CA GLY A 139 -15.55 6.62 -2.29
C GLY A 139 -15.58 7.44 -1.00
N GLU A 140 -16.22 6.94 0.06
CA GLU A 140 -16.34 7.62 1.35
C GLU A 140 -15.22 7.26 2.33
N SER A 141 -14.97 8.16 3.28
CA SER A 141 -13.89 8.05 4.25
C SER A 141 -14.38 7.60 5.63
N TYR A 142 -13.63 6.68 6.25
CA TYR A 142 -13.96 6.13 7.55
C TYR A 142 -12.73 6.04 8.46
N LEU A 143 -12.99 6.12 9.76
CA LEU A 143 -12.06 5.74 10.81
C LEU A 143 -12.34 4.29 11.20
N PHE A 144 -11.35 3.43 10.96
CA PHE A 144 -11.34 2.02 11.35
C PHE A 144 -10.56 1.90 12.65
N GLU A 145 -11.25 1.75 13.78
CA GLU A 145 -10.64 1.64 15.10
C GLU A 145 -10.51 0.17 15.52
N ASN A 146 -9.40 -0.15 16.18
CA ASN A 146 -9.12 -1.48 16.75
C ASN A 146 -9.27 -2.62 15.73
N VAL A 147 -8.83 -2.41 14.49
CA VAL A 147 -8.71 -3.49 13.51
C VAL A 147 -7.43 -4.28 13.74
N VAL A 148 -7.38 -5.51 13.25
CA VAL A 148 -6.23 -6.39 13.44
C VAL A 148 -5.53 -6.63 12.11
N SER A 149 -4.22 -6.38 12.05
CA SER A 149 -3.42 -6.74 10.89
C SER A 149 -3.33 -8.24 10.71
N SER A 150 -3.29 -8.69 9.47
CA SER A 150 -3.14 -10.10 9.13
C SER A 150 -2.32 -10.27 7.85
N VAL A 151 -1.59 -11.38 7.72
CA VAL A 151 -0.94 -11.75 6.45
C VAL A 151 -1.77 -12.78 5.69
N TRP A 152 -2.00 -12.54 4.40
CA TRP A 152 -2.64 -13.48 3.48
C TRP A 152 -1.89 -13.51 2.15
N ASN A 153 -1.46 -14.70 1.70
CA ASN A 153 -0.64 -14.88 0.49
C ASN A 153 0.59 -13.95 0.43
N GLY A 154 1.23 -13.71 1.58
CA GLY A 154 2.40 -12.83 1.68
C GLY A 154 2.08 -11.33 1.62
N GLN A 155 0.81 -10.93 1.59
CA GLN A 155 0.38 -9.53 1.63
C GLN A 155 -0.31 -9.20 2.95
N PHE A 156 0.01 -8.03 3.52
CA PHE A 156 -0.68 -7.50 4.68
C PHE A 156 -2.11 -7.10 4.31
N ASN A 157 -3.05 -7.38 5.23
CA ASN A 157 -4.46 -7.00 5.17
C ASN A 157 -4.93 -6.63 6.58
N VAL A 158 -6.10 -6.01 6.68
CA VAL A 158 -6.73 -5.68 7.96
C VAL A 158 -8.06 -6.40 8.14
N LYS A 159 -8.35 -6.81 9.37
CA LYS A 159 -9.57 -7.55 9.72
C LYS A 159 -10.34 -6.83 10.82
N GLY A 160 -11.64 -6.66 10.58
CA GLY A 160 -12.57 -6.19 11.59
C GLY A 160 -13.00 -7.32 12.52
N ASN A 161 -12.98 -7.06 13.82
CA ASN A 161 -13.47 -7.96 14.86
C ASN A 161 -14.60 -7.31 15.67
N LYS A 162 -15.18 -8.05 16.62
CA LYS A 162 -16.28 -7.58 17.49
C LYS A 162 -15.96 -6.36 18.35
N ASN A 163 -14.68 -6.04 18.55
CA ASN A 163 -14.20 -4.89 19.30
C ASN A 163 -13.74 -3.74 18.37
N SER A 164 -13.79 -3.95 17.06
CA SER A 164 -13.49 -2.93 16.08
C SER A 164 -14.69 -2.00 15.90
N THR A 165 -14.43 -0.74 15.59
CA THR A 165 -15.46 0.26 15.28
C THR A 165 -15.14 0.88 13.94
N ILE A 166 -16.16 1.09 13.10
CA ILE A 166 -16.02 1.81 11.84
C ILE A 166 -16.95 3.01 11.89
N THR A 167 -16.38 4.22 11.91
CA THR A 167 -17.15 5.46 11.93
C THR A 167 -16.89 6.30 10.68
N PRO A 168 -17.93 6.83 10.02
CA PRO A 168 -17.73 7.76 8.92
C PRO A 168 -17.03 9.03 9.42
N ILE A 169 -16.13 9.59 8.60
CA ILE A 169 -15.44 10.84 8.89
C ILE A 169 -15.78 11.86 7.79
N ALA A 170 -15.91 13.13 8.18
CA ALA A 170 -16.16 14.22 7.25
C ALA A 170 -14.91 14.65 6.45
N GLU A 171 -13.73 14.27 6.95
CA GLU A 171 -12.47 14.48 6.25
C GLU A 171 -12.38 13.52 5.06
N ASP A 172 -12.20 14.09 3.87
CA ASP A 172 -11.98 13.28 2.67
C ASP A 172 -10.53 12.80 2.61
N VAL A 173 -10.31 11.52 2.90
CA VAL A 173 -8.97 10.92 2.86
C VAL A 173 -8.56 10.75 1.41
N GLU A 174 -7.49 11.44 1.00
CA GLU A 174 -6.87 11.21 -0.30
C GLU A 174 -6.24 9.81 -0.34
N VAL A 175 -6.50 9.08 -1.42
CA VAL A 175 -5.89 7.77 -1.66
C VAL A 175 -4.84 7.95 -2.72
N SER A 176 -3.57 7.75 -2.35
CA SER A 176 -2.49 7.67 -3.31
C SER A 176 -1.97 6.23 -3.35
N ARG A 177 -1.52 5.79 -4.51
CA ARG A 177 -0.64 4.62 -4.55
C ARG A 177 0.74 5.12 -4.14
N LYS A 178 1.50 4.28 -3.43
CA LYS A 178 2.91 4.57 -3.21
C LYS A 178 3.58 4.68 -4.58
N THR A 179 3.96 5.91 -4.93
CA THR A 179 4.70 6.20 -6.15
C THR A 179 6.16 6.37 -5.81
N ASP A 180 7.01 5.83 -6.67
CA ASP A 180 8.44 6.07 -6.64
C ASP A 180 8.79 6.99 -7.81
N THR A 181 9.75 7.89 -7.57
CA THR A 181 10.30 8.75 -8.63
C THR A 181 11.65 8.22 -9.03
N ILE A 182 11.81 7.92 -10.31
CA ILE A 182 13.04 7.40 -10.90
C ILE A 182 13.43 8.24 -12.10
N THR A 183 14.73 8.40 -12.31
CA THR A 183 15.28 9.10 -13.47
C THR A 183 16.17 8.14 -14.24
N GLY A 184 16.14 8.21 -15.56
CA GLY A 184 16.78 7.20 -16.39
C GLY A 184 16.48 7.37 -17.87
N VAL A 185 16.82 6.36 -18.65
CA VAL A 185 16.70 6.37 -20.11
C VAL A 185 15.76 5.27 -20.59
N ILE A 186 14.88 5.61 -21.54
CA ILE A 186 14.12 4.59 -22.28
C ILE A 186 15.08 3.92 -23.27
N THR A 187 15.32 2.62 -23.07
CA THR A 187 16.23 1.84 -23.92
C THR A 187 15.50 1.19 -25.09
N THR A 188 14.24 0.80 -24.88
CA THR A 188 13.47 0.03 -25.86
C THR A 188 11.98 0.29 -25.69
N ILE A 189 11.25 0.38 -26.81
CA ILE A 189 9.79 0.31 -26.81
C ILE A 189 9.39 -1.15 -27.03
N GLY A 190 8.59 -1.69 -26.12
CA GLY A 190 8.14 -3.08 -26.17
C GLY A 190 6.99 -3.28 -27.14
N THR A 191 6.88 -4.49 -27.68
CA THR A 191 5.82 -4.89 -28.61
C THR A 191 4.42 -4.68 -28.02
N GLY A 192 3.50 -4.16 -28.83
CA GLY A 192 2.15 -3.81 -28.35
C GLY A 192 2.11 -2.47 -27.62
N SER A 193 3.05 -1.59 -27.97
CA SER A 193 2.98 -0.15 -27.75
C SER A 193 2.31 0.52 -28.94
N GLY A 194 1.82 1.74 -28.75
CA GLY A 194 1.02 2.44 -29.74
C GLY A 194 -0.47 2.15 -29.59
N LEU A 195 -1.17 2.18 -30.72
CA LEU A 195 -2.62 2.08 -30.76
C LEU A 195 -3.07 0.62 -30.75
N ILE A 196 -3.63 0.16 -29.63
CA ILE A 196 -4.17 -1.20 -29.49
C ILE A 196 -5.70 -1.18 -29.43
N LYS A 197 -6.31 -2.35 -29.66
CA LYS A 197 -7.74 -2.57 -29.43
C LYS A 197 -7.94 -3.42 -28.19
N ARG A 198 -8.89 -3.06 -27.33
CA ARG A 198 -9.27 -3.83 -26.14
C ARG A 198 -10.69 -4.36 -26.25
N CYS A 199 -10.91 -5.54 -25.70
CA CYS A 199 -12.23 -6.10 -25.53
C CYS A 199 -13.08 -5.15 -24.65
N PRO A 200 -14.29 -4.77 -25.07
CA PRO A 200 -15.16 -3.93 -24.25
C PRO A 200 -15.61 -4.64 -22.97
N GLU A 201 -15.64 -5.98 -22.95
CA GLU A 201 -16.13 -6.77 -21.82
C GLU A 201 -15.03 -7.08 -20.78
N CYS A 202 -13.87 -7.59 -21.18
CA CYS A 202 -12.77 -7.93 -20.24
C CYS A 202 -11.54 -7.02 -20.30
N ASN A 203 -11.55 -5.99 -21.14
CA ASN A 203 -10.45 -5.02 -21.28
C ASN A 203 -9.07 -5.62 -21.69
N ARG A 204 -9.03 -6.91 -22.08
CA ARG A 204 -7.83 -7.55 -22.66
C ARG A 204 -7.58 -7.04 -24.07
N ALA A 205 -6.30 -6.96 -24.43
CA ALA A 205 -5.89 -6.61 -25.80
C ALA A 205 -6.41 -7.67 -26.79
N LEU A 206 -6.98 -7.21 -27.90
CA LEU A 206 -7.46 -8.06 -28.97
C LEU A 206 -6.31 -8.45 -29.90
N VAL A 207 -6.29 -9.71 -30.33
CA VAL A 207 -5.34 -10.20 -31.33
C VAL A 207 -6.12 -10.40 -32.63
N LYS A 208 -5.76 -9.67 -33.69
CA LYS A 208 -6.43 -9.73 -35.01
C LYS A 208 -7.97 -9.57 -34.93
N GLY A 209 -8.45 -8.74 -33.98
CA GLY A 209 -9.88 -8.47 -33.80
C GLY A 209 -10.65 -9.52 -32.99
N SER A 210 -9.97 -10.48 -32.35
CA SER A 210 -10.59 -11.48 -31.49
C SER A 210 -10.05 -11.41 -30.07
N CYS A 211 -10.95 -11.54 -29.11
CA CYS A 211 -10.68 -11.76 -27.69
C CYS A 211 -10.57 -13.26 -27.43
N GLY A 212 -9.64 -13.67 -26.58
CA GLY A 212 -9.48 -15.08 -26.20
C GLY A 212 -10.65 -15.66 -25.39
N GLU A 213 -11.46 -14.80 -24.74
CA GLU A 213 -12.60 -15.22 -23.92
C GLU A 213 -13.94 -14.94 -24.61
N HIS A 214 -14.11 -13.75 -25.20
CA HIS A 214 -15.38 -13.32 -25.80
C HIS A 214 -15.44 -13.48 -27.33
N GLY A 215 -14.43 -14.12 -27.93
CA GLY A 215 -14.39 -14.36 -29.37
C GLY A 215 -14.29 -13.06 -30.18
N LYS A 216 -14.99 -12.96 -31.30
CA LYS A 216 -14.90 -11.81 -32.21
C LYS A 216 -15.74 -10.66 -31.67
N VAL A 217 -15.07 -9.59 -31.24
CA VAL A 217 -15.69 -8.40 -30.65
C VAL A 217 -15.14 -7.14 -31.31
N GLU A 218 -15.97 -6.09 -31.39
CA GLU A 218 -15.51 -4.78 -31.83
C GLU A 218 -14.77 -4.07 -30.69
N GLY A 219 -13.44 -4.02 -30.79
CA GLY A 219 -12.61 -3.48 -29.73
C GLY A 219 -12.59 -1.96 -29.65
N LYS A 220 -12.55 -1.44 -28.43
CA LYS A 220 -12.28 -0.02 -28.17
C LYS A 220 -10.79 0.29 -28.33
N PHE A 221 -10.47 1.46 -28.87
CA PHE A 221 -9.09 1.91 -29.04
C PHE A 221 -8.49 2.36 -27.70
N ASP A 222 -7.23 2.02 -27.48
CA ASP A 222 -6.43 2.38 -26.30
C ASP A 222 -5.02 2.72 -26.78
N LEU A 223 -4.47 3.84 -26.34
CA LEU A 223 -3.13 4.29 -26.69
C LEU A 223 -2.21 4.04 -25.50
N ARG A 224 -1.17 3.23 -25.66
CA ARG A 224 -0.28 2.92 -24.54
C ARG A 224 1.17 2.82 -24.98
N ILE A 225 2.08 3.02 -24.06
CA ILE A 225 3.50 2.72 -24.29
C ILE A 225 3.94 1.69 -23.26
N LYS A 226 4.50 0.58 -23.73
CA LYS A 226 5.32 -0.31 -22.93
C LYS A 226 6.77 0.00 -23.26
N ALA A 227 7.58 0.34 -22.27
CA ALA A 227 8.99 0.69 -22.49
C ALA A 227 9.89 -0.03 -21.50
N VAL A 228 11.10 -0.39 -21.91
CA VAL A 228 12.17 -0.82 -21.01
C VAL A 228 12.95 0.43 -20.61
N PHE A 229 13.18 0.58 -19.31
CA PHE A 229 13.79 1.76 -18.73
C PHE A 229 14.99 1.37 -17.88
N SER A 230 16.11 2.05 -18.11
CA SER A 230 17.33 1.90 -17.34
C SER A 230 17.46 3.05 -16.36
N ILE A 231 17.52 2.72 -15.07
CA ILE A 231 17.58 3.70 -13.99
C ILE A 231 18.99 4.29 -13.91
N PHE A 232 19.08 5.61 -13.82
CA PHE A 232 20.34 6.33 -13.64
C PHE A 232 20.93 6.04 -12.25
N GLY A 233 22.22 5.70 -12.20
CA GLY A 233 22.90 5.33 -10.95
C GLY A 233 22.73 3.87 -10.53
N GLY A 234 22.07 3.04 -11.35
CA GLY A 234 21.97 1.60 -11.17
C GLY A 234 22.15 0.84 -12.48
N ASN A 235 22.23 -0.49 -12.39
CA ASN A 235 22.29 -1.40 -13.56
C ASN A 235 20.97 -2.15 -13.78
N GLU A 236 19.89 -1.71 -13.15
CA GLU A 236 18.59 -2.37 -13.22
C GLU A 236 17.78 -1.87 -14.42
N LEU A 237 17.07 -2.81 -15.05
CA LEU A 237 16.10 -2.55 -16.10
C LEU A 237 14.70 -2.83 -15.55
N ILE A 238 13.77 -1.92 -15.80
CA ILE A 238 12.37 -2.08 -15.43
C ILE A 238 11.45 -1.86 -16.63
N ASP A 239 10.30 -2.52 -16.61
CA ASP A 239 9.22 -2.31 -17.57
C ASP A 239 8.33 -1.15 -17.12
N LEU A 240 8.29 -0.08 -17.90
CA LEU A 240 7.31 1.00 -17.76
C LEU A 240 6.04 0.66 -18.54
N ILE A 241 4.91 0.75 -17.85
CA ILE A 241 3.57 0.69 -18.45
C ILE A 241 2.98 2.09 -18.37
N ILE A 242 2.92 2.76 -19.51
CA ILE A 242 2.42 4.13 -19.64
C ILE A 242 1.02 4.06 -20.24
N GLY A 243 0.02 4.48 -19.46
CA GLY A 243 -1.37 4.52 -19.90
C GLY A 243 -1.65 5.62 -20.92
N THR A 244 -2.90 5.70 -21.38
CA THR A 244 -3.36 6.70 -22.36
C THR A 244 -3.04 8.11 -21.91
N GLU A 245 -3.49 8.54 -20.73
CA GLU A 245 -3.31 9.91 -20.24
C GLU A 245 -1.82 10.33 -20.19
N ALA A 246 -0.96 9.48 -19.62
CA ALA A 246 0.47 9.73 -19.56
C ALA A 246 1.14 9.66 -20.94
N THR A 247 0.65 8.85 -21.87
CA THR A 247 1.13 8.78 -23.26
C THR A 247 0.78 10.05 -24.02
N GLU A 248 -0.44 10.55 -23.87
CA GLU A 248 -0.90 11.81 -24.47
C GLU A 248 -0.07 12.99 -23.92
N ALA A 249 0.18 13.02 -22.61
CA ALA A 249 1.03 14.04 -21.99
C ALA A 249 2.49 13.99 -22.47
N LEU A 250 3.03 12.79 -22.68
CA LEU A 250 4.43 12.59 -23.11
C LEU A 250 4.65 12.92 -24.59
N THR A 251 3.73 12.50 -25.45
CA THR A 251 3.90 12.53 -26.92
C THR A 251 3.11 13.66 -27.58
N GLY A 252 2.16 14.27 -26.87
CA GLY A 252 1.21 15.23 -27.42
C GLY A 252 0.20 14.63 -28.39
N MET A 253 0.15 13.31 -28.55
CA MET A 253 -0.72 12.60 -29.49
C MET A 253 -1.95 12.06 -28.78
N SER A 254 -3.13 12.48 -29.21
CA SER A 254 -4.39 11.93 -28.69
C SER A 254 -4.74 10.57 -29.29
N VAL A 255 -5.63 9.81 -28.63
CA VAL A 255 -6.18 8.56 -29.19
C VAL A 255 -6.83 8.78 -30.57
N THR A 256 -7.53 9.90 -30.76
CA THR A 256 -8.16 10.25 -32.04
C THR A 256 -7.12 10.47 -33.14
N GLN A 257 -6.07 11.24 -32.87
CA GLN A 257 -4.99 11.46 -33.84
C GLN A 257 -4.25 10.16 -34.19
N ALA A 258 -4.01 9.30 -33.20
CA ALA A 258 -3.40 7.99 -33.43
C ALA A 258 -4.28 7.10 -34.32
N LYS A 259 -5.61 7.16 -34.12
CA LYS A 259 -6.59 6.43 -34.94
C LYS A 259 -6.59 6.91 -36.39
N ASP A 260 -6.60 8.22 -36.61
CA ASP A 260 -6.61 8.80 -37.95
C ASP A 260 -5.32 8.44 -38.71
N MET A 261 -4.16 8.54 -38.04
CA MET A 261 -2.86 8.17 -38.61
C MET A 261 -2.76 6.68 -38.97
N ALA A 262 -3.32 5.81 -38.14
CA ALA A 262 -3.38 4.38 -38.42
C ALA A 262 -4.34 4.05 -39.58
N MET A 263 -5.42 4.83 -39.77
CA MET A 263 -6.32 4.68 -40.90
C MET A 263 -5.68 5.14 -42.21
N GLU A 264 -4.94 6.25 -42.20
CA GLU A 264 -4.21 6.76 -43.36
C GLU A 264 -3.11 5.78 -43.81
N SER A 265 -2.41 5.18 -42.85
CA SER A 265 -1.30 4.27 -43.14
C SER A 265 -1.75 2.81 -43.35
N LEU A 266 -3.03 2.50 -43.11
CA LEU A 266 -3.60 1.13 -43.08
C LEU A 266 -2.84 0.15 -42.16
N ASP A 267 -1.99 0.67 -41.27
CA ASP A 267 -1.15 -0.09 -40.35
C ASP A 267 -1.04 0.64 -39.01
N THR A 268 -1.36 -0.07 -37.93
CA THR A 268 -1.23 0.43 -36.56
C THR A 268 0.22 0.48 -36.08
N ALA A 269 1.12 -0.27 -36.71
CA ALA A 269 2.55 -0.33 -36.34
C ALA A 269 3.27 1.01 -36.53
N VAL A 270 2.75 1.89 -37.40
CA VAL A 270 3.32 3.24 -37.62
C VAL A 270 3.40 4.06 -36.33
N ILE A 271 2.46 3.86 -35.40
CA ILE A 271 2.46 4.54 -34.10
C ILE A 271 3.59 4.00 -33.21
N GLU A 272 3.80 2.68 -33.19
CA GLU A 272 4.89 2.04 -32.46
C GLU A 272 6.25 2.52 -32.98
N ASP A 273 6.42 2.58 -34.32
CA ASP A 273 7.63 3.09 -34.97
C ASP A 273 7.89 4.56 -34.64
N LYS A 274 6.84 5.38 -34.61
CA LYS A 274 6.95 6.80 -34.23
C LYS A 274 7.45 6.94 -32.80
N PHE A 275 6.82 6.25 -31.85
CA PHE A 275 7.22 6.28 -30.44
C PHE A 275 8.64 5.75 -30.24
N THR A 276 9.03 4.71 -30.97
CA THR A 276 10.39 4.16 -30.97
C THR A 276 11.43 5.22 -31.36
N LYS A 277 11.17 6.01 -32.41
CA LYS A 277 12.09 7.06 -32.87
C LYS A 277 12.13 8.28 -31.95
N GLU A 278 11.01 8.63 -31.34
CA GLU A 278 10.89 9.84 -30.52
C GLU A 278 11.38 9.65 -29.08
N LEU A 279 11.22 8.45 -28.50
CA LEU A 279 11.39 8.23 -27.06
C LEU A 279 12.68 7.50 -26.69
N ILE A 280 13.23 6.65 -27.56
CA ILE A 280 14.43 5.89 -27.25
C ILE A 280 15.65 6.81 -27.13
N GLY A 281 16.51 6.52 -26.14
CA GLY A 281 17.79 7.20 -25.95
C GLY A 281 17.67 8.59 -25.30
N ARG A 282 16.48 8.97 -24.84
CA ARG A 282 16.25 10.21 -24.08
C ARG A 282 16.05 9.92 -22.61
N TYR A 283 16.43 10.90 -21.80
CA TYR A 283 16.27 10.83 -20.36
C TYR A 283 14.90 11.33 -19.93
N TYR A 284 14.32 10.65 -18.97
CA TYR A 284 13.02 10.97 -18.40
C TYR A 284 13.09 10.87 -16.88
N GLU A 285 12.33 11.74 -16.23
CA GLU A 285 11.91 11.57 -14.84
C GLU A 285 10.51 10.95 -14.87
N VAL A 286 10.38 9.80 -14.23
CA VAL A 286 9.19 8.96 -14.23
C VAL A 286 8.69 8.83 -12.80
N VAL A 287 7.42 9.10 -12.60
CA VAL A 287 6.71 8.91 -11.34
C VAL A 287 5.66 7.83 -11.57
N GLY A 288 5.68 6.79 -10.76
CA GLY A 288 4.75 5.69 -10.93
C GLY A 288 4.74 4.71 -9.77
N ALA A 289 3.71 3.88 -9.74
CA ALA A 289 3.54 2.84 -8.74
C ALA A 289 4.13 1.52 -9.24
N MET A 290 4.96 0.87 -8.42
CA MET A 290 5.48 -0.47 -8.73
C MET A 290 4.36 -1.51 -8.64
N LEU A 291 4.15 -2.27 -9.73
CA LEU A 291 3.15 -3.34 -9.78
C LEU A 291 3.73 -4.70 -9.35
N GLN A 292 4.94 -4.98 -9.82
CA GLN A 292 5.72 -6.20 -9.51
C GLN A 292 7.19 -5.79 -9.33
N LYS A 293 8.08 -6.76 -9.09
CA LYS A 293 9.51 -6.49 -8.85
C LYS A 293 10.15 -5.62 -9.95
N ASP A 294 9.79 -5.85 -11.20
CA ASP A 294 10.46 -5.23 -12.36
C ASP A 294 9.48 -4.46 -13.28
N SER A 295 8.30 -4.05 -12.78
CA SER A 295 7.34 -3.29 -13.59
C SER A 295 6.68 -2.14 -12.83
N MET A 296 6.61 -0.98 -13.46
CA MET A 296 6.04 0.25 -12.93
C MET A 296 4.87 0.72 -13.80
N LEU A 297 3.73 1.01 -13.17
CA LEU A 297 2.64 1.75 -13.80
C LEU A 297 2.96 3.24 -13.68
N VAL A 298 3.17 3.88 -14.82
CA VAL A 298 3.55 5.30 -14.87
C VAL A 298 2.32 6.18 -14.69
N GLU A 299 2.40 7.08 -13.72
CA GLU A 299 1.40 8.12 -13.49
C GLU A 299 1.80 9.41 -14.19
N SER A 300 3.09 9.76 -14.16
CA SER A 300 3.62 10.93 -14.85
C SER A 300 5.02 10.66 -15.40
N ILE A 301 5.30 11.19 -16.58
CA ILE A 301 6.61 11.10 -17.22
C ILE A 301 6.90 12.42 -17.92
N LYS A 302 8.11 12.94 -17.70
CA LYS A 302 8.56 14.21 -18.26
C LYS A 302 10.00 14.10 -18.73
N PRO A 303 10.37 14.74 -19.85
CA PRO A 303 11.76 14.78 -20.29
C PRO A 303 12.65 15.36 -19.19
N ALA A 304 13.70 14.63 -18.82
CA ALA A 304 14.72 15.11 -17.91
C ALA A 304 15.84 15.75 -18.72
N SER A 305 16.15 17.01 -18.44
CA SER A 305 17.35 17.64 -18.96
C SER A 305 18.56 17.09 -18.21
N VAL A 306 19.26 16.10 -18.78
CA VAL A 306 20.61 15.76 -18.31
C VAL A 306 21.56 16.84 -18.80
N CYS A 307 21.51 18.01 -18.15
CA CYS A 307 22.59 18.97 -18.17
C CYS A 307 22.37 19.96 -17.04
N THR A 308 22.84 19.62 -15.84
CA THR A 308 23.23 20.63 -14.87
C THR A 308 24.73 20.47 -14.63
N ALA A 309 25.44 21.59 -14.58
CA ALA A 309 26.89 21.65 -14.35
C ALA A 309 27.36 20.81 -13.14
N LYS A 310 26.45 20.46 -12.22
CA LYS A 310 26.65 19.51 -11.12
C LYS A 310 27.02 18.08 -11.54
N THR A 311 26.40 17.54 -12.59
CA THR A 311 26.67 16.16 -13.04
C THR A 311 28.04 16.06 -13.70
N LEU A 312 28.44 17.11 -14.45
CA LEU A 312 29.81 17.26 -14.97
C LEU A 312 30.83 17.48 -13.86
N ALA A 313 30.50 18.29 -12.84
CA ALA A 313 31.40 18.52 -11.70
C ALA A 313 31.65 17.24 -10.89
N ASN A 314 30.61 16.44 -10.63
CA ASN A 314 30.74 15.18 -9.89
C ASN A 314 31.53 14.13 -10.69
N ALA A 315 31.27 14.00 -12.00
CA ALA A 315 32.06 13.12 -12.86
C ALA A 315 33.53 13.58 -12.98
N MET A 316 33.80 14.89 -12.95
CA MET A 316 35.16 15.43 -12.93
C MET A 316 35.87 15.27 -11.58
N GLU A 317 35.13 15.22 -10.46
CA GLU A 317 35.69 14.91 -9.14
C GLU A 317 36.04 13.41 -9.00
N GLU A 318 35.21 12.51 -9.52
CA GLU A 318 35.50 11.07 -9.54
C GLU A 318 36.75 10.75 -10.37
N ILE A 319 36.90 11.36 -11.56
CA ILE A 319 38.10 11.21 -12.41
C ILE A 319 39.36 11.76 -11.71
N LYS A 320 39.24 12.81 -10.88
CA LYS A 320 40.37 13.33 -10.09
C LYS A 320 40.73 12.44 -8.91
N SER A 321 39.78 11.69 -8.33
CA SER A 321 40.06 10.74 -7.24
C SER A 321 40.72 9.45 -7.71
N GLU A 322 40.52 9.04 -8.96
CA GLU A 322 41.13 7.82 -9.52
C GLU A 322 42.50 8.05 -10.19
N GLY A 323 42.83 9.29 -10.57
CA GLY A 323 44.12 9.66 -11.18
C GLY A 323 45.19 10.13 -10.19
N GLY A 324 44.96 10.01 -8.89
CA GLY A 324 45.82 10.49 -7.82
C GLY A 324 46.42 9.36 -6.97
N ASN A 325 47.11 8.41 -7.60
CA ASN A 325 48.06 7.51 -6.92
C ASN A 325 49.18 7.10 -7.88
#